data_AF-A0AA43QS49-F1
#
_entry.id   AF-A0AA43QS49-F1
#
_cell.length_a   1.000
_cell.length_b   1.000
_cell.length_c   1.000
_cell.angle_alpha   90.00
_cell.angle_beta   90.00
_cell.angle_gamma   90.00
#
_symmetry.space_group_name_H-M   'P 1'
#
loop_
_entity.id
_entity.type
_entity.pdbx_description
1 polymer ?
#
loop_
_entity_poly.entity_id
_entity_poly.type
_entity_poly.pdbx_seq_one_letter_code
_entity_poly.pdbx_strand_id
1 'polypeptide(L)'
;MYYKIPVFRLPFGSVLDHTSIPPQDKGRPLLYHPPSLSSERFEVSTLYFRAGYSPDEYDSSSAWQARLHLERSAAIKCPSILTHLAGSKKIQQILAMPLSPHLDRFLANTSYKGNVDRLRATFATIYPLDDSEQGRQALSIARDSGKSLKYVLKPQREGGGNNIYGAKIPDHLSSLGDDERKYRSHILMELIEPPALSNSILRNGEVQSGGVIGELGIYGTCLWRATDEGRIGSRTLLNEEAGYLLRTKGRESEEGGVAAGFGAVDSVCLVDHL
;
A
#
# COMPACT_ATOMS: atom_id res chain seq x y z
N MET A 1 15.43 15.42 19.08
CA MET A 1 15.45 15.14 17.63
C MET A 1 16.90 15.14 17.16
N TYR A 2 17.37 14.03 16.59
CA TYR A 2 18.79 13.87 16.17
C TYR A 2 19.16 14.77 14.97
N TYR A 3 18.18 15.16 14.15
CA TYR A 3 18.37 16.03 13.00
C TYR A 3 17.66 17.37 13.25
N LYS A 4 18.37 18.49 13.04
CA LYS A 4 17.85 19.86 13.21
C LYS A 4 17.01 20.29 12.01
N ILE A 5 16.00 19.49 11.65
CA ILE A 5 15.11 19.73 10.50
C ILE A 5 13.72 20.08 11.04
N PRO A 6 13.16 21.26 10.71
CA PRO A 6 11.81 21.62 11.13
C PRO A 6 10.77 20.75 10.41
N VAL A 7 9.72 20.35 11.14
CA VAL A 7 8.61 19.55 10.61
C VAL A 7 7.30 20.25 10.94
N PHE A 8 6.47 20.42 9.91
CA PHE A 8 5.14 21.01 10.04
C PHE A 8 4.08 19.96 9.70
N ARG A 9 2.95 20.02 10.40
CA ARG A 9 1.78 19.18 10.11
C ARG A 9 0.72 20.05 9.47
N LEU A 10 0.26 19.64 8.30
CA LEU A 10 -0.77 20.35 7.55
C LEU A 10 -1.89 19.36 7.20
N PRO A 11 -3.13 19.58 7.65
CA PRO A 11 -4.27 18.80 7.21
C PRO A 11 -4.41 18.83 5.69
N PHE A 12 -4.75 17.69 5.08
CA PHE A 12 -4.80 17.55 3.62
C PHE A 12 -5.78 18.53 2.96
N GLY A 13 -6.92 18.78 3.59
CA GLY A 13 -7.92 19.74 3.12
C GLY A 13 -7.48 21.21 3.13
N SER A 14 -6.43 21.56 3.88
CA SER A 14 -5.94 22.95 4.02
C SER A 14 -4.66 23.21 3.23
N VAL A 15 -4.26 22.27 2.37
CA VAL A 15 -3.01 22.37 1.59
C VAL A 15 -3.00 23.63 0.73
N LEU A 16 -4.09 23.92 0.01
CA LEU A 16 -4.16 25.06 -0.90
C LEU A 16 -4.24 26.41 -0.17
N ASP A 17 -4.68 26.42 1.09
CA ASP A 17 -4.78 27.64 1.90
C ASP A 17 -3.42 28.09 2.42
N HIS A 18 -2.51 27.14 2.65
CA HIS A 18 -1.24 27.39 3.32
C HIS A 18 -0.02 27.09 2.47
N THR A 19 -0.20 26.71 1.19
CA THR A 19 0.92 26.45 0.29
C THR A 19 0.76 27.16 -1.05
N SER A 20 1.89 27.52 -1.64
CA SER A 20 1.92 28.18 -2.95
C SER A 20 3.17 27.77 -3.73
N ILE A 21 3.03 27.70 -5.06
CA ILE A 21 4.16 27.58 -5.99
C ILE A 21 4.20 28.88 -6.80
N PRO A 22 5.28 29.68 -6.74
CA PRO A 22 5.39 30.91 -7.51
C PRO A 22 5.23 30.65 -9.02
N PRO A 23 4.27 31.28 -9.74
CA PRO A 23 3.93 30.91 -11.11
C PRO A 23 5.08 31.02 -12.13
N GLN A 24 6.01 31.95 -11.90
CA GLN A 24 7.12 32.24 -12.81
C GLN A 24 8.42 31.51 -12.46
N ASP A 25 8.45 30.81 -11.32
CA ASP A 25 9.64 30.09 -10.88
C ASP A 25 9.69 28.71 -11.53
N LYS A 26 10.63 28.53 -12.47
CA LYS A 26 10.87 27.26 -13.16
C LYS A 26 11.32 26.15 -12.21
N GLY A 27 11.91 26.49 -11.07
CA GLY A 27 12.27 25.56 -10.00
C GLY A 27 11.07 25.06 -9.21
N ARG A 28 9.91 25.71 -9.30
CA ARG A 28 8.64 25.29 -8.67
C ARG A 28 8.77 24.98 -7.17
N PRO A 29 9.41 25.85 -6.36
CA PRO A 29 9.52 25.64 -4.93
C PRO A 29 8.13 25.62 -4.30
N LEU A 30 7.89 24.71 -3.38
CA LEU A 30 6.68 24.70 -2.57
C LEU A 30 6.92 25.58 -1.35
N LEU A 31 6.23 26.71 -1.28
CA LEU A 31 6.31 27.62 -0.13
C LEU A 31 5.15 27.30 0.82
N TYR A 32 5.47 27.02 2.08
CA TYR A 32 4.52 26.87 3.17
C TYR A 32 4.44 28.15 3.99
N HIS A 33 3.21 28.56 4.30
CA HIS A 33 2.86 29.76 5.07
C HIS A 33 2.16 29.33 6.36
N PRO A 34 2.89 29.16 7.48
CA PRO A 34 2.29 28.67 8.71
C PRO A 34 1.26 29.68 9.25
N PRO A 35 0.06 29.22 9.65
CA PRO A 35 -0.97 30.12 10.20
C PRO A 35 -0.50 30.92 11.42
N SER A 36 0.37 30.31 12.24
CA SER A 36 0.90 30.92 13.47
C SER A 36 2.09 31.84 13.26
N LEU A 37 2.66 31.91 12.05
CA LEU A 37 3.85 32.70 11.71
C LEU A 37 3.61 33.46 10.41
N SER A 38 2.66 34.38 10.42
CA SER A 38 2.16 35.07 9.21
C SER A 38 3.23 35.87 8.44
N SER A 39 4.34 36.23 9.08
CA SER A 39 5.47 36.94 8.45
C SER A 39 6.56 36.01 7.91
N GLU A 40 6.50 34.71 8.20
CA GLU A 40 7.51 33.74 7.79
C GLU A 40 6.98 32.79 6.72
N ARG A 41 7.88 32.35 5.85
CA ARG A 41 7.60 31.34 4.83
C ARG A 41 8.74 30.33 4.80
N PHE A 42 8.38 29.08 4.61
CA PHE A 42 9.32 27.98 4.57
C PHE A 42 9.27 27.32 3.20
N GLU A 43 10.42 27.14 2.57
CA GLU A 43 10.50 26.25 1.41
C GLU A 43 10.45 24.80 1.88
N VAL A 44 9.48 24.04 1.35
CA VAL A 44 9.27 22.65 1.69
C VAL A 44 10.17 21.79 0.81
N SER A 45 11.16 21.13 1.43
CA SER A 45 12.06 20.20 0.72
C SER A 45 11.45 18.81 0.55
N THR A 46 10.62 18.35 1.50
CA THR A 46 10.06 16.99 1.52
C THR A 46 8.61 16.99 1.98
N LEU A 47 7.78 16.23 1.27
CA LEU A 47 6.38 15.96 1.59
C LEU A 47 6.26 14.51 2.08
N TYR A 48 5.94 14.32 3.36
CA TYR A 48 5.69 13.01 3.94
C TYR A 48 4.19 12.78 4.10
N PHE A 49 3.61 11.97 3.22
CA PHE A 49 2.17 11.71 3.23
C PHE A 49 1.80 10.76 4.36
N ARG A 50 0.92 11.24 5.23
CA ARG A 50 0.18 10.43 6.23
C ARG A 50 -1.33 10.46 5.98
N ALA A 51 -1.70 10.83 4.76
CA ALA A 51 -3.04 11.02 4.25
C ALA A 51 -3.02 10.88 2.72
N GLY A 52 -4.19 10.88 2.10
CA GLY A 52 -4.39 10.86 0.65
C GLY A 52 -4.28 9.47 0.02
N TYR A 53 -4.51 8.41 0.79
CA TYR A 53 -4.56 7.01 0.33
C TYR A 53 -5.98 6.42 0.33
N SER A 54 -6.93 7.02 1.05
CA SER A 54 -8.35 6.67 0.96
C SER A 54 -9.09 7.66 0.05
N PRO A 55 -10.06 7.20 -0.77
CA PRO A 55 -10.97 8.10 -1.48
C PRO A 55 -11.73 9.05 -0.55
N ASP A 56 -11.96 8.68 0.71
CA ASP A 56 -12.69 9.51 1.71
C ASP A 56 -11.92 10.81 2.03
N GLU A 57 -10.61 10.84 1.76
CA GLU A 57 -9.77 12.03 1.92
C GLU A 57 -9.80 12.95 0.68
N TYR A 58 -10.54 12.54 -0.37
CA TYR A 58 -10.77 13.29 -1.59
C TYR A 58 -12.26 13.58 -1.79
N ASP A 59 -12.88 14.13 -0.73
CA ASP A 59 -14.30 14.49 -0.65
C ASP A 59 -14.73 15.65 -1.58
N SER A 60 -13.76 16.30 -2.23
CA SER A 60 -13.95 17.54 -2.98
C SER A 60 -12.94 17.67 -4.13
N SER A 61 -13.29 18.45 -5.15
CA SER A 61 -12.35 18.75 -6.25
C SER A 61 -11.09 19.49 -5.77
N SER A 62 -11.19 20.26 -4.68
CA SER A 62 -10.05 20.95 -4.06
C SER A 62 -9.04 19.96 -3.49
N ALA A 63 -9.47 18.84 -2.90
CA ALA A 63 -8.56 17.79 -2.42
C ALA A 63 -7.74 17.16 -3.57
N TRP A 64 -8.36 16.94 -4.72
CA TRP A 64 -7.65 16.49 -5.94
C TRP A 64 -6.67 17.54 -6.46
N GLN A 65 -7.08 18.82 -6.47
CA GLN A 65 -6.21 19.94 -6.83
C GLN A 65 -5.04 20.10 -5.87
N ALA A 66 -5.25 19.88 -4.56
CA ALA A 66 -4.22 19.88 -3.54
C ALA A 66 -3.17 18.79 -3.82
N ARG A 67 -3.60 17.55 -4.10
CA ARG A 67 -2.66 16.49 -4.48
C ARG A 67 -1.87 16.85 -5.72
N LEU A 68 -2.56 17.33 -6.77
CA LEU A 68 -1.91 17.75 -8.00
C LEU A 68 -0.90 18.88 -7.75
N HIS A 69 -1.26 19.87 -6.93
CA HIS A 69 -0.40 20.99 -6.53
C HIS A 69 0.89 20.49 -5.88
N LEU A 70 0.77 19.59 -4.90
CA LEU A 70 1.90 18.99 -4.19
C LEU A 70 2.81 18.18 -5.14
N GLU A 71 2.24 17.29 -5.95
CA GLU A 71 3.00 16.46 -6.90
C GLU A 71 3.76 17.31 -7.93
N ARG A 72 3.16 18.43 -8.32
CA ARG A 72 3.72 19.40 -9.27
C ARG A 72 4.87 20.23 -8.70
N SER A 73 5.04 20.32 -7.38
CA SER A 73 6.16 21.04 -6.78
C SER A 73 7.49 20.29 -6.92
N ALA A 74 8.60 21.00 -6.71
CA ALA A 74 9.94 20.41 -6.63
C ALA A 74 10.24 19.67 -5.32
N ALA A 75 9.37 19.76 -4.31
CA ALA A 75 9.53 19.00 -3.08
C ALA A 75 9.62 17.49 -3.38
N ILE A 76 10.42 16.75 -2.60
CA ILE A 76 10.52 15.29 -2.69
C ILE A 76 9.27 14.68 -2.07
N LYS A 77 8.53 13.87 -2.82
CA LYS A 77 7.31 13.22 -2.33
C LYS A 77 7.63 11.85 -1.74
N CYS A 78 7.14 11.58 -0.54
CA CYS A 78 7.23 10.30 0.14
C CYS A 78 5.81 9.79 0.49
N PRO A 79 5.18 8.95 -0.37
CA PRO A 79 5.60 8.57 -1.73
C PRO A 79 5.15 9.59 -2.81
N SER A 80 5.79 9.55 -3.98
CA SER A 80 5.25 10.20 -5.20
C SER A 80 3.99 9.50 -5.71
N ILE A 81 3.23 10.13 -6.62
CA ILE A 81 2.05 9.49 -7.21
C ILE A 81 2.39 8.18 -7.95
N LEU A 82 3.55 8.11 -8.63
CA LEU A 82 3.97 6.88 -9.33
C LEU A 82 4.32 5.76 -8.33
N THR A 83 5.01 6.12 -7.23
CA THR A 83 5.32 5.18 -6.16
C THR A 83 4.05 4.70 -5.44
N HIS A 84 3.07 5.58 -5.26
CA HIS A 84 1.76 5.22 -4.72
C HIS A 84 1.07 4.19 -5.63
N LEU A 85 0.99 4.44 -6.94
CA LEU A 85 0.38 3.51 -7.90
C LEU A 85 1.09 2.15 -7.96
N ALA A 86 2.42 2.13 -7.78
CA ALA A 86 3.20 0.90 -7.70
C ALA A 86 2.78 0.01 -6.51
N GLY A 87 2.21 0.59 -5.45
CA GLY A 87 1.69 -0.15 -4.29
C GLY A 87 0.30 -0.77 -4.50
N SER A 88 -0.34 -0.54 -5.66
CA SER A 88 -1.68 -1.07 -5.91
C SER A 88 -1.71 -2.60 -5.98
N LYS A 89 -2.84 -3.18 -5.56
CA LYS A 89 -3.08 -4.63 -5.61
C LYS A 89 -2.99 -5.17 -7.04
N LYS A 90 -3.36 -4.37 -8.05
CA LYS A 90 -3.21 -4.75 -9.45
C LYS A 90 -1.74 -4.89 -9.86
N ILE A 91 -0.85 -3.99 -9.43
CA ILE A 91 0.58 -4.12 -9.70
C ILE A 91 1.15 -5.34 -8.97
N GLN A 92 0.76 -5.57 -7.71
CA GLN A 92 1.11 -6.80 -6.99
C GLN A 92 0.71 -8.05 -7.78
N GLN A 93 -0.54 -8.11 -8.26
CA GLN A 93 -1.06 -9.22 -9.07
C GLN A 93 -0.24 -9.45 -10.33
N ILE A 94 0.04 -8.40 -11.11
CA ILE A 94 0.81 -8.49 -12.36
C ILE A 94 2.24 -9.00 -12.09
N LEU A 95 2.89 -8.54 -11.02
CA LEU A 95 4.24 -8.96 -10.67
C LEU A 95 4.29 -10.39 -10.11
N ALA A 96 3.22 -10.83 -9.45
CA ALA A 96 3.10 -12.16 -8.85
C ALA A 96 2.63 -13.26 -9.82
N MET A 97 2.22 -12.91 -11.05
CA MET A 97 1.85 -13.92 -12.04
C MET A 97 3.02 -14.88 -12.33
N PRO A 98 2.74 -16.20 -12.50
CA PRO A 98 3.76 -17.15 -12.93
C PRO A 98 4.49 -16.67 -14.18
N LEU A 99 5.82 -16.69 -14.15
CA LEU A 99 6.69 -16.24 -15.25
C LEU A 99 6.39 -14.81 -15.73
N SER A 100 5.99 -13.91 -14.82
CA SER A 100 5.70 -12.51 -15.15
C SER A 100 6.89 -11.85 -15.85
N PRO A 101 6.78 -11.48 -17.16
CA PRO A 101 7.87 -10.81 -17.87
C PRO A 101 8.13 -9.41 -17.32
N HIS A 102 7.15 -8.83 -16.62
CA HIS A 102 7.28 -7.53 -15.97
C HIS A 102 8.23 -7.60 -14.78
N LEU A 103 8.12 -8.63 -13.94
CA LEU A 103 9.02 -8.84 -12.81
C LEU A 103 10.46 -8.98 -13.31
N ASP A 104 10.67 -9.86 -14.30
CA ASP A 104 12.00 -10.11 -14.85
C ASP A 104 12.60 -8.85 -15.48
N ARG A 105 11.79 -8.07 -16.20
CA ARG A 105 12.21 -6.78 -16.77
C ARG A 105 12.62 -5.78 -15.69
N PHE A 106 11.87 -5.66 -14.59
CA PHE A 106 12.21 -4.71 -13.52
C PHE A 106 13.46 -5.13 -12.75
N LEU A 107 13.76 -6.42 -12.67
CA LEU A 107 14.91 -6.94 -11.93
C LEU A 107 16.17 -7.12 -12.79
N ALA A 108 16.04 -7.13 -14.12
CA ALA A 108 17.11 -7.44 -15.08
C ALA A 108 18.41 -6.66 -14.84
N ASN A 109 18.31 -5.39 -14.46
CA ASN A 109 19.44 -4.48 -14.25
C ASN A 109 19.65 -4.12 -12.77
N THR A 110 19.19 -4.97 -11.86
CA THR A 110 19.34 -4.76 -10.41
C THR A 110 20.29 -5.78 -9.81
N SER A 111 20.82 -5.51 -8.62
CA SER A 111 21.57 -6.50 -7.82
C SER A 111 20.74 -7.74 -7.48
N TYR A 112 19.43 -7.68 -7.65
CA TYR A 112 18.50 -8.75 -7.34
C TYR A 112 18.26 -9.74 -8.49
N LYS A 113 18.84 -9.51 -9.68
CA LYS A 113 18.70 -10.39 -10.87
C LYS A 113 18.99 -11.87 -10.57
N GLY A 114 19.95 -12.17 -9.69
CA GLY A 114 20.30 -13.55 -9.28
C GLY A 114 19.43 -14.14 -8.17
N ASN A 115 18.51 -13.37 -7.58
CA ASN A 115 17.69 -13.76 -6.43
C ASN A 115 16.18 -13.74 -6.74
N VAL A 116 15.78 -13.65 -8.01
CA VAL A 116 14.36 -13.55 -8.41
C VAL A 116 13.53 -14.68 -7.82
N ASP A 117 14.08 -15.90 -7.76
CA ASP A 117 13.36 -17.06 -7.22
C ASP A 117 13.08 -16.93 -5.72
N ARG A 118 13.95 -16.27 -4.95
CA ARG A 118 13.67 -15.96 -3.54
C ARG A 118 12.51 -15.00 -3.39
N LEU A 119 12.37 -14.02 -4.29
CA LEU A 119 11.22 -13.12 -4.29
C LEU A 119 9.95 -13.84 -4.73
N ARG A 120 10.01 -14.65 -5.80
CA ARG A 120 8.88 -15.46 -6.26
C ARG A 120 8.37 -16.40 -5.18
N ALA A 121 9.26 -16.98 -4.37
CA ALA A 121 8.88 -17.83 -3.24
C ALA A 121 8.06 -17.11 -2.14
N THR A 122 8.05 -15.77 -2.13
CA THR A 122 7.20 -14.99 -1.21
C THR A 122 5.81 -14.69 -1.77
N PHE A 123 5.57 -14.96 -3.05
CA PHE A 123 4.31 -14.64 -3.69
C PHE A 123 3.29 -15.76 -3.47
N ALA A 124 2.16 -15.43 -2.87
CA ALA A 124 0.98 -16.28 -2.95
C ALA A 124 0.36 -16.18 -4.35
N THR A 125 -0.53 -17.11 -4.68
CA THR A 125 -1.21 -17.11 -5.98
C THR A 125 -2.20 -15.94 -6.08
N ILE A 126 -2.03 -15.11 -7.12
CA ILE A 126 -2.91 -13.95 -7.39
C ILE A 126 -3.38 -13.96 -8.83
N TYR A 127 -4.69 -13.88 -9.02
CA TYR A 127 -5.34 -13.91 -10.32
C TYR A 127 -5.95 -12.56 -10.71
N PRO A 128 -5.94 -12.21 -12.01
CA PRO A 128 -6.77 -11.12 -12.52
C PRO A 128 -8.25 -11.54 -12.58
N LEU A 129 -9.14 -10.58 -12.78
CA LEU A 129 -10.56 -10.79 -13.10
C LEU A 129 -10.90 -10.04 -14.39
N ASP A 130 -10.30 -10.51 -15.48
CA ASP A 130 -10.46 -9.99 -16.85
C ASP A 130 -10.73 -11.14 -17.84
N ASP A 131 -10.73 -10.84 -19.14
CA ASP A 131 -11.07 -11.81 -20.19
C ASP A 131 -9.88 -12.69 -20.61
N SER A 132 -8.78 -12.69 -19.84
CA SER A 132 -7.73 -13.69 -20.04
C SER A 132 -8.24 -15.08 -19.66
N GLU A 133 -7.50 -16.12 -20.06
CA GLU A 133 -7.81 -17.49 -19.64
C GLU A 133 -7.76 -17.63 -18.11
N GLN A 134 -6.74 -17.05 -17.49
CA GLN A 134 -6.56 -17.00 -16.05
C GLN A 134 -7.68 -16.19 -15.38
N GLY A 135 -8.12 -15.10 -15.99
CA GLY A 135 -9.22 -14.28 -15.48
C GLY A 135 -10.56 -15.00 -15.52
N ARG A 136 -10.87 -15.74 -16.60
CA ARG A 136 -12.05 -16.61 -16.68
C ARG A 136 -12.00 -17.74 -15.65
N GLN A 137 -10.84 -18.36 -15.46
CA GLN A 137 -10.66 -19.38 -14.43
C GLN A 137 -10.89 -18.81 -13.04
N ALA A 138 -10.35 -17.64 -12.74
CA ALA A 138 -10.52 -16.95 -11.47
C ALA A 138 -11.98 -16.56 -11.22
N LEU A 139 -12.70 -16.10 -12.24
CA LEU A 139 -14.14 -15.84 -12.14
C LEU A 139 -14.94 -17.11 -11.85
N SER A 140 -14.56 -18.24 -12.46
CA SER A 140 -15.17 -19.55 -12.16
C SER A 140 -14.95 -19.96 -10.70
N ILE A 141 -13.73 -19.79 -10.18
CA ILE A 141 -13.39 -20.04 -8.77
C ILE A 141 -14.18 -19.10 -7.84
N ALA A 142 -14.21 -17.80 -8.15
CA ALA A 142 -14.80 -16.79 -7.30
C ALA A 142 -16.34 -16.87 -7.23
N ARG A 143 -16.99 -17.39 -8.27
CA ARG A 143 -18.45 -17.62 -8.32
C ARG A 143 -18.88 -18.94 -7.66
N ASP A 144 -17.95 -19.86 -7.43
CA ASP A 144 -18.20 -21.14 -6.79
C ASP A 144 -18.11 -20.99 -5.26
N SER A 145 -19.23 -21.20 -4.55
CA SER A 145 -19.31 -21.03 -3.10
C SER A 145 -18.39 -21.98 -2.32
N GLY A 146 -18.04 -23.14 -2.87
CA GLY A 146 -17.11 -24.08 -2.22
C GLY A 146 -15.65 -23.70 -2.45
N LYS A 147 -15.30 -23.30 -3.67
CA LYS A 147 -13.92 -22.92 -4.01
C LYS A 147 -13.52 -21.57 -3.45
N SER A 148 -14.42 -20.59 -3.48
CA SER A 148 -14.18 -19.23 -3.00
C SER A 148 -13.73 -19.16 -1.53
N LEU A 149 -14.09 -20.15 -0.70
CA LEU A 149 -13.66 -20.27 0.71
C LEU A 149 -12.15 -20.13 0.93
N LYS A 150 -11.33 -20.52 -0.06
CA LYS A 150 -9.86 -20.44 0.00
C LYS A 150 -9.29 -19.13 -0.55
N TYR A 151 -10.14 -18.14 -0.82
CA TYR A 151 -9.74 -16.92 -1.50
C TYR A 151 -10.22 -15.66 -0.78
N VAL A 152 -9.53 -14.58 -1.09
CA VAL A 152 -9.90 -13.21 -0.75
C VAL A 152 -9.94 -12.38 -2.02
N LEU A 153 -11.05 -11.68 -2.23
CA LEU A 153 -11.22 -10.70 -3.29
C LEU A 153 -10.82 -9.32 -2.76
N LYS A 154 -9.90 -8.65 -3.46
CA LYS A 154 -9.35 -7.35 -3.02
C LYS A 154 -9.60 -6.26 -4.05
N PRO A 155 -10.29 -5.16 -3.70
CA PRO A 155 -10.37 -3.98 -4.55
C PRO A 155 -9.05 -3.19 -4.52
N GLN A 156 -8.92 -2.19 -5.40
CA GLN A 156 -7.80 -1.24 -5.39
C GLN A 156 -7.95 -0.20 -4.26
N ARG A 157 -7.82 -0.66 -3.01
CA ARG A 157 -7.90 0.16 -1.79
C ARG A 157 -6.79 -0.19 -0.81
N GLU A 158 -6.52 0.74 0.09
CA GLU A 158 -5.58 0.62 1.21
C GLU A 158 -6.27 0.99 2.53
N GLY A 159 -5.64 0.63 3.66
CA GLY A 159 -6.11 1.04 5.00
C GLY A 159 -6.94 0.03 5.79
N GLY A 160 -7.12 -1.20 5.30
CA GLY A 160 -7.98 -2.22 5.94
C GLY A 160 -9.45 -2.06 5.56
N GLY A 161 -10.36 -2.95 5.99
CA GLY A 161 -11.81 -2.77 5.75
C GLY A 161 -12.38 -3.09 4.38
N ASN A 162 -11.54 -3.39 3.38
CA ASN A 162 -11.97 -3.38 1.98
C ASN A 162 -12.06 -4.76 1.31
N ASN A 163 -11.55 -5.80 1.96
CA ASN A 163 -11.46 -7.14 1.37
C ASN A 163 -12.78 -7.92 1.53
N ILE A 164 -13.07 -8.80 0.57
CA ILE A 164 -14.22 -9.70 0.63
C ILE A 164 -13.68 -11.14 0.71
N TYR A 165 -14.09 -11.88 1.75
CA TYR A 165 -13.54 -13.18 2.09
C TYR A 165 -14.49 -14.32 1.77
N GLY A 166 -13.94 -15.42 1.25
CA GLY A 166 -14.60 -16.72 1.25
C GLY A 166 -16.00 -16.71 0.66
N ALA A 167 -16.95 -17.20 1.44
CA ALA A 167 -18.36 -17.35 1.07
C ALA A 167 -19.06 -16.03 0.69
N LYS A 168 -18.50 -14.85 1.04
CA LYS A 168 -19.07 -13.55 0.66
C LYS A 168 -18.73 -13.14 -0.77
N ILE A 169 -17.74 -13.80 -1.40
CA ILE A 169 -17.24 -13.43 -2.73
C ILE A 169 -18.32 -13.62 -3.82
N PRO A 170 -19.03 -14.77 -3.93
CA PRO A 170 -20.05 -14.96 -4.96
C PRO A 170 -21.18 -13.93 -4.92
N ASP A 171 -21.68 -13.62 -3.73
CA ASP A 171 -22.76 -12.64 -3.52
C ASP A 171 -22.28 -11.23 -3.87
N HIS A 172 -21.07 -10.87 -3.46
CA HIS A 172 -20.47 -9.59 -3.82
C HIS A 172 -20.35 -9.46 -5.35
N LEU A 173 -19.81 -10.47 -6.04
CA LEU A 173 -19.70 -10.45 -7.49
C LEU A 173 -21.06 -10.33 -8.19
N SER A 174 -22.08 -11.05 -7.70
CA SER A 174 -23.45 -10.94 -8.20
C SER A 174 -23.99 -9.52 -8.06
N SER A 175 -23.69 -8.83 -6.96
CA SER A 175 -24.11 -7.44 -6.72
C SER A 175 -23.49 -6.42 -7.69
N LEU A 176 -22.37 -6.76 -8.35
CA LEU A 176 -21.72 -5.87 -9.32
C LEU A 176 -22.48 -5.82 -10.65
N GLY A 177 -23.34 -6.80 -10.93
CA GLY A 177 -24.05 -6.97 -12.21
C GLY A 177 -23.11 -7.41 -13.34
N ASP A 178 -23.46 -7.10 -14.58
CA ASP A 178 -22.69 -7.48 -15.77
C ASP A 178 -21.62 -6.45 -16.20
N ASP A 179 -21.29 -5.48 -15.34
CA ASP A 179 -20.27 -4.46 -15.65
C ASP A 179 -18.85 -4.99 -15.43
N GLU A 180 -18.24 -5.50 -16.51
CA GLU A 180 -16.86 -6.01 -16.52
C GLU A 180 -15.84 -5.07 -15.87
N ARG A 181 -16.03 -3.75 -15.94
CA ARG A 181 -15.10 -2.78 -15.35
C ARG A 181 -15.03 -2.92 -13.83
N LYS A 182 -16.15 -3.30 -13.20
CA LYS A 182 -16.22 -3.53 -11.75
C LYS A 182 -15.47 -4.80 -11.37
N TYR A 183 -15.57 -5.86 -12.17
CA TYR A 183 -14.76 -7.08 -11.95
C TYR A 183 -13.26 -6.78 -12.06
N ARG A 184 -12.86 -6.07 -13.12
CA ARG A 184 -11.45 -5.70 -13.38
C ARG A 184 -10.84 -4.78 -12.31
N SER A 185 -11.67 -4.14 -11.48
CA SER A 185 -11.21 -3.34 -10.34
C SER A 185 -10.77 -4.18 -9.14
N HIS A 186 -10.95 -5.50 -9.20
CA HIS A 186 -10.56 -6.45 -8.16
C HIS A 186 -9.44 -7.40 -8.62
N ILE A 187 -8.77 -8.01 -7.65
CA ILE A 187 -7.91 -9.18 -7.83
C ILE A 187 -8.44 -10.31 -6.93
N LEU A 188 -8.24 -11.56 -7.36
CA LEU A 188 -8.55 -12.73 -6.53
C LEU A 188 -7.22 -13.32 -6.03
N MET A 189 -7.06 -13.41 -4.71
CA MET A 189 -5.83 -13.91 -4.10
C MET A 189 -6.14 -15.13 -3.23
N GLU A 190 -5.31 -16.16 -3.32
CA GLU A 190 -5.37 -17.31 -2.42
C GLU A 190 -5.12 -16.88 -0.97
N LEU A 191 -5.90 -17.43 -0.03
CA LEU A 191 -5.72 -17.17 1.39
C LEU A 191 -4.41 -17.80 1.86
N ILE A 192 -3.64 -17.02 2.60
CA ILE A 192 -2.46 -17.53 3.31
C ILE A 192 -2.97 -18.15 4.61
N GLU A 193 -2.66 -19.43 4.81
CA GLU A 193 -2.98 -20.17 6.04
C GLU A 193 -1.72 -20.27 6.92
N PRO A 194 -1.53 -19.35 7.89
CA PRO A 194 -0.39 -19.41 8.79
C PRO A 194 -0.55 -20.58 9.79
N PRO A 195 0.56 -21.04 10.40
CA PRO A 195 0.51 -22.00 11.50
C PRO A 195 -0.41 -21.52 12.63
N ALA A 196 -1.05 -22.47 13.32
CA ALA A 196 -1.91 -22.15 14.46
C ALA A 196 -1.06 -21.56 15.61
N LEU A 197 -1.43 -20.36 16.04
CA LEU A 197 -0.81 -19.67 17.18
C LEU A 197 -1.89 -19.32 18.19
N SER A 198 -1.50 -19.22 19.46
CA SER A 198 -2.34 -18.69 20.54
C SER A 198 -1.60 -17.60 21.29
N ASN A 199 -2.28 -16.51 21.60
CA ASN A 199 -1.73 -15.38 22.35
C ASN A 199 -2.83 -14.67 23.13
N SER A 200 -2.46 -13.65 23.91
CA SER A 200 -3.38 -12.77 24.62
C SER A 200 -3.25 -11.34 24.10
N ILE A 201 -4.38 -10.72 23.76
CA ILE A 201 -4.48 -9.35 23.28
C ILE A 201 -5.09 -8.49 24.39
N LEU A 202 -4.37 -7.46 24.83
CA LEU A 202 -4.90 -6.43 25.73
C LEU A 202 -5.53 -5.30 24.90
N ARG A 203 -6.83 -5.04 25.10
CA ARG A 203 -7.57 -3.98 24.42
C ARG A 203 -8.51 -3.28 25.37
N ASN A 204 -8.42 -1.95 25.47
CA ASN A 204 -9.27 -1.13 26.33
C ASN A 204 -9.29 -1.62 27.80
N GLY A 205 -8.19 -2.18 28.30
CA GLY A 205 -8.09 -2.74 29.64
C GLY A 205 -8.58 -4.18 29.78
N GLU A 206 -9.14 -4.79 28.73
CA GLU A 206 -9.61 -6.17 28.72
C GLU A 206 -8.62 -7.11 28.02
N VAL A 207 -8.42 -8.30 28.60
CA VAL A 207 -7.56 -9.33 28.02
C VAL A 207 -8.43 -10.34 27.26
N GLN A 208 -8.11 -10.55 25.98
CA GLN A 208 -8.73 -11.54 25.12
C GLN A 208 -7.68 -12.59 24.76
N SER A 209 -7.88 -13.83 25.20
CA SER A 209 -6.94 -14.94 24.95
C SER A 209 -7.57 -15.96 23.99
N GLY A 210 -6.77 -16.50 23.09
CA GLY A 210 -7.24 -17.53 22.14
C GLY A 210 -6.35 -17.67 20.92
N GLY A 211 -6.90 -18.27 19.86
CA GLY A 211 -6.22 -18.42 18.59
C GLY A 211 -5.97 -17.07 17.91
N VAL A 212 -4.75 -16.85 17.42
CA VAL A 212 -4.33 -15.61 16.77
C VAL A 212 -3.61 -15.86 15.44
N ILE A 213 -3.50 -14.82 14.64
CA ILE A 213 -2.72 -14.74 13.41
C ILE A 213 -1.77 -13.55 13.52
N GLY A 214 -0.48 -13.79 13.30
CA GLY A 214 0.55 -12.75 13.18
C GLY A 214 0.82 -12.41 11.71
N GLU A 215 0.92 -11.11 11.41
CA GLU A 215 1.29 -10.57 10.10
C GLU A 215 2.55 -9.71 10.26
N LEU A 216 3.69 -10.24 9.81
CA LEU A 216 4.99 -9.56 9.87
C LEU A 216 5.14 -8.59 8.70
N GLY A 217 5.26 -7.30 9.00
CA GLY A 217 5.68 -6.28 8.05
C GLY A 217 7.16 -5.93 8.24
N ILE A 218 7.91 -5.85 7.15
CA ILE A 218 9.29 -5.36 7.13
C ILE A 218 9.30 -3.97 6.49
N TYR A 219 9.88 -2.99 7.18
CA TYR A 219 10.04 -1.65 6.66
C TYR A 219 11.28 -1.60 5.75
N GLY A 220 11.16 -0.89 4.63
CA GLY A 220 12.27 -0.55 3.76
C GLY A 220 12.30 0.94 3.49
N THR A 221 13.49 1.53 3.48
CA THR A 221 13.73 2.92 3.10
C THR A 221 14.55 2.94 1.81
N CYS A 222 14.04 3.63 0.79
CA CYS A 222 14.72 3.78 -0.48
C CYS A 222 14.68 5.23 -0.93
N LEU A 223 15.85 5.75 -1.32
CA LEU A 223 16.00 7.07 -1.92
C LEU A 223 16.68 6.89 -3.27
N TRP A 224 16.11 7.48 -4.32
CA TRP A 224 16.67 7.43 -5.66
C TRP A 224 16.57 8.80 -6.33
N ARG A 225 17.42 9.00 -7.34
CA ARG A 225 17.44 10.20 -8.18
C ARG A 225 17.27 9.79 -9.64
N ALA A 226 16.41 10.47 -10.39
CA ALA A 226 16.34 10.30 -11.84
C ALA A 226 17.67 10.71 -12.49
N THR A 227 18.15 9.95 -13.47
CA THR A 227 19.36 10.29 -14.22
C THR A 227 19.04 11.22 -15.39
N ASP A 228 19.99 12.09 -15.76
CA ASP A 228 19.82 13.07 -16.84
C ASP A 228 19.70 12.43 -18.23
N GLU A 229 20.13 11.17 -18.37
CA GLU A 229 19.97 10.36 -19.58
C GLU A 229 18.53 9.84 -19.71
N GLY A 230 17.63 10.74 -20.16
CA GLY A 230 16.41 10.40 -20.88
C GLY A 230 15.40 9.49 -20.17
N ARG A 231 14.67 9.99 -19.16
CA ARG A 231 13.37 9.47 -18.62
C ARG A 231 13.30 7.99 -18.18
N ILE A 232 14.29 7.15 -18.46
CA ILE A 232 14.32 5.71 -18.23
C ILE A 232 15.62 5.39 -17.50
N GLY A 233 15.72 5.87 -16.27
CA GLY A 233 16.89 5.63 -15.43
C GLY A 233 16.75 6.32 -14.08
N SER A 234 17.02 5.57 -13.02
CA SER A 234 17.18 6.11 -11.68
C SER A 234 18.40 5.53 -11.02
N ARG A 235 19.18 6.37 -10.35
CA ARG A 235 20.27 5.96 -9.49
C ARG A 235 19.75 5.84 -8.07
N THR A 236 19.83 4.64 -7.50
CA THR A 236 19.59 4.41 -6.07
C THR A 236 20.70 5.09 -5.26
N LEU A 237 20.31 5.88 -4.27
CA LEU A 237 21.17 6.58 -3.32
C LEU A 237 21.17 5.91 -1.95
N LEU A 238 20.02 5.37 -1.54
CA LEU A 238 19.81 4.60 -0.31
C LEU A 238 18.85 3.45 -0.60
N ASN A 239 19.11 2.27 -0.04
CA ASN A 239 18.20 1.14 -0.05
C ASN A 239 18.55 0.22 1.12
N GLU A 240 17.78 0.29 2.20
CA GLU A 240 18.05 -0.43 3.44
C GLU A 240 16.76 -0.96 4.07
N GLU A 241 16.90 -2.01 4.87
CA GLU A 241 15.87 -2.49 5.78
C GLU A 241 15.83 -1.57 7.02
N ALA A 242 14.63 -1.23 7.48
CA ALA A 242 14.40 -0.15 8.43
C ALA A 242 13.58 -0.60 9.65
N GLY A 243 13.74 -1.87 10.06
CA GLY A 243 13.02 -2.50 11.15
C GLY A 243 11.76 -3.24 10.69
N TYR A 244 10.96 -3.66 11.67
CA TYR A 244 9.76 -4.45 11.44
C TYR A 244 8.58 -3.98 12.30
N LEU A 245 7.39 -4.45 11.92
CA LEU A 245 6.18 -4.37 12.72
C LEU A 245 5.46 -5.72 12.63
N LEU A 246 5.27 -6.41 13.76
CA LEU A 246 4.35 -7.53 13.83
C LEU A 246 2.98 -7.01 14.26
N ARG A 247 1.95 -7.40 13.52
CA ARG A 247 0.55 -7.16 13.90
C ARG A 247 -0.11 -8.50 14.18
N THR A 248 -0.80 -8.60 15.31
CA THR A 248 -1.49 -9.83 15.71
C THR A 248 -2.99 -9.57 15.82
N LYS A 249 -3.80 -10.48 15.29
CA LYS A 249 -5.26 -10.42 15.34
C LYS A 249 -5.86 -11.76 15.78
N GLY A 250 -7.09 -11.75 16.29
CA GLY A 250 -7.82 -12.99 16.54
C GLY A 250 -8.01 -13.81 15.25
N ARG A 251 -7.92 -15.14 15.34
CA ARG A 251 -7.97 -16.03 14.18
C ARG A 251 -9.28 -15.91 13.38
N GLU A 252 -10.38 -15.68 14.07
CA GLU A 252 -11.71 -15.52 13.46
C GLU A 252 -11.92 -14.11 12.86
N SER A 253 -10.98 -13.19 13.06
CA SER A 253 -11.07 -11.84 12.52
C SER A 253 -10.61 -11.81 11.06
N GLU A 254 -11.53 -11.50 10.15
CA GLU A 254 -11.23 -11.32 8.74
C GLU A 254 -10.30 -10.09 8.53
N GLU A 255 -10.40 -9.06 9.37
CA GLU A 255 -9.64 -7.82 9.28
C GLU A 255 -8.46 -7.76 10.27
N GLY A 256 -7.38 -7.04 9.92
CA GLY A 256 -6.15 -6.99 10.72
C GLY A 256 -5.57 -5.60 11.00
N GLY A 257 -6.25 -4.53 10.58
CA GLY A 257 -5.76 -3.18 10.79
C GLY A 257 -5.75 -2.82 12.28
N VAL A 258 -4.60 -2.38 12.81
CA VAL A 258 -4.52 -1.82 14.18
C VAL A 258 -5.32 -0.53 14.26
N ALA A 259 -5.14 0.38 13.30
CA ALA A 259 -5.90 1.63 13.23
C ALA A 259 -7.39 1.43 12.98
N ALA A 260 -7.76 0.31 12.34
CA ALA A 260 -9.15 -0.10 12.14
C ALA A 260 -9.74 -0.81 13.38
N GLY A 261 -8.94 -1.02 14.43
CA GLY A 261 -9.39 -1.61 15.68
C GLY A 261 -9.53 -3.13 15.65
N PHE A 262 -8.95 -3.84 14.68
CA PHE A 262 -9.04 -5.30 14.59
C PHE A 262 -7.78 -6.02 15.08
N GLY A 263 -6.61 -5.43 14.87
CA GLY A 263 -5.32 -5.98 15.33
C GLY A 263 -4.75 -5.31 16.59
N ALA A 264 -3.68 -5.89 17.11
CA ALA A 264 -2.79 -5.32 18.12
C ALA A 264 -1.34 -5.32 17.60
N VAL A 265 -0.50 -4.43 18.15
CA VAL A 265 0.94 -4.44 17.88
C VAL A 265 1.59 -5.54 18.70
N ASP A 266 2.53 -6.25 18.10
CA ASP A 266 3.21 -7.39 18.70
C ASP A 266 4.73 -7.35 18.39
N SER A 267 5.49 -8.29 18.95
CA SER A 267 6.92 -8.46 18.73
C SER A 267 7.25 -9.90 18.28
N VAL A 268 8.35 -10.07 17.55
CA VAL A 268 8.75 -11.39 17.08
C VAL A 268 9.59 -12.09 18.14
N CYS A 269 9.20 -13.31 18.51
CA CYS A 269 10.07 -14.25 19.21
C CYS A 269 10.70 -15.19 18.18
N LEU A 270 12.02 -15.07 17.98
CA LEU A 270 12.76 -15.99 17.12
C LEU A 270 12.89 -17.32 17.86
N VAL A 271 12.48 -18.39 17.19
CA VAL A 271 12.56 -19.76 17.69
C VAL A 271 13.47 -20.55 16.75
N ASP A 272 14.24 -21.48 17.31
CA ASP A 272 14.98 -22.44 16.51
C ASP A 272 13.99 -23.30 15.70
N HIS A 273 14.42 -23.77 14.53
CA HIS A 273 13.59 -24.63 13.70
C HIS A 273 13.19 -25.90 14.48
N LEU A 274 11.89 -26.13 14.65
CA LEU A 274 11.32 -27.40 15.11
C LEU A 274 11.39 -28.46 14.01
#